data_AF-A0A4S8LC21-F1
#
_entry.id   AF-A0A4S8LC21-F1
#
_cell.length_a   1.000
_cell.length_b   1.000
_cell.length_c   1.000
_cell.angle_alpha   90.00
_cell.angle_beta   90.00
_cell.angle_gamma   90.00
#
_symmetry.space_group_name_H-M   'P 1'
#
loop_
_entity.id
_entity.type
_entity.pdbx_description
1 polymer ?
#
loop_
_entity_poly.entity_id
_entity_poly.type
_entity_poly.pdbx_seq_one_letter_code
_entity_poly.pdbx_strand_id
1 'polypeptide(L)'
;VHGFPYKPTPDIFSFYIVWLCNNDVQRVDPKSVDKYLSGICNELEDFYDDVRAIRNHRMVWKTLRGCRRLYSKPTKRKSPLSISDLALAMEHYRHRRNHDDLLFLALLLTGWFGLLRLAELCLPDVRKHQNLQKRTRRDSVKWYLQGYGFDLPQHKADPFFKGNKVIIRCHARFPTEIDPYNPFLDYIKSRDSRFPTHWQLWLRADGAMPTRSWFMDRLKSLYNRHDIAGQSIRSGGATGLAEIG
;
A
#
# COMPACT_ATOMS: atom_id res chain seq x y z
N VAL A 1 -4.30 -36.64 -19.69
CA VAL A 1 -4.28 -35.27 -20.27
C VAL A 1 -5.54 -35.10 -21.11
N HIS A 2 -6.41 -34.14 -20.79
CA HIS A 2 -7.83 -34.09 -21.18
C HIS A 2 -8.14 -33.74 -22.67
N GLY A 3 -7.22 -33.96 -23.62
CA GLY A 3 -7.48 -33.77 -25.05
C GLY A 3 -7.82 -32.34 -25.50
N PHE A 4 -7.55 -31.32 -24.68
CA PHE A 4 -7.79 -29.93 -25.05
C PHE A 4 -6.80 -29.43 -26.10
N PRO A 5 -7.23 -28.56 -27.03
CA PRO A 5 -6.33 -27.94 -27.98
C PRO A 5 -5.31 -27.04 -27.25
N TYR A 6 -4.09 -26.99 -27.78
CA TYR A 6 -3.02 -26.13 -27.24
C TYR A 6 -3.33 -24.65 -27.38
N LYS A 7 -4.03 -24.27 -28.46
CA LYS A 7 -4.48 -22.90 -28.67
C LYS A 7 -5.60 -22.57 -27.67
N PRO A 8 -5.50 -21.45 -26.92
CA PRO A 8 -6.57 -21.00 -26.04
C PRO A 8 -7.89 -20.84 -26.79
N THR A 9 -9.00 -21.20 -26.15
CA THR A 9 -10.35 -20.98 -26.67
C THR A 9 -11.26 -20.41 -25.58
N PRO A 10 -12.38 -19.77 -25.93
CA PRO A 10 -13.34 -19.30 -24.94
C PRO A 10 -13.86 -20.41 -24.02
N ASP A 11 -13.99 -21.63 -24.54
CA ASP A 11 -14.38 -22.82 -23.78
C ASP A 11 -13.32 -23.19 -22.75
N ILE A 12 -12.03 -23.24 -23.13
CA ILE A 12 -10.93 -23.54 -22.19
C ILE A 12 -10.91 -22.53 -21.05
N PHE A 13 -11.03 -21.22 -21.34
CA PHE A 13 -11.05 -20.20 -20.30
C PHE A 13 -12.30 -20.32 -19.42
N SER A 14 -13.45 -20.67 -20.00
CA SER A 14 -14.69 -20.89 -19.23
C SER A 14 -14.58 -22.11 -18.31
N PHE A 15 -14.07 -23.23 -18.81
CA PHE A 15 -13.82 -24.42 -18.00
C PHE A 15 -12.80 -24.15 -16.90
N TYR A 16 -11.72 -23.42 -17.21
CA TYR A 16 -10.73 -23.01 -16.22
C TYR A 16 -11.34 -22.15 -15.11
N ILE A 17 -12.23 -21.20 -15.45
CA ILE A 17 -12.96 -20.39 -14.46
C ILE A 17 -13.80 -21.28 -13.54
N VAL A 18 -14.64 -22.14 -14.12
CA VAL A 18 -15.55 -23.01 -13.35
C VAL A 18 -14.75 -23.94 -12.45
N TRP A 19 -13.72 -24.57 -13.01
CA TRP A 19 -12.83 -25.46 -12.26
C TRP A 19 -12.19 -24.73 -11.08
N LEU A 20 -11.58 -23.55 -11.26
CA LEU A 20 -10.98 -22.81 -10.14
C LEU A 20 -12.00 -22.33 -9.09
N CYS A 21 -13.21 -21.96 -9.53
CA CYS A 21 -14.23 -21.46 -8.60
C CYS A 21 -14.94 -22.59 -7.83
N ASN A 22 -15.03 -23.78 -8.41
CA ASN A 22 -15.87 -24.89 -7.92
C ASN A 22 -15.10 -26.17 -7.54
N ASN A 23 -13.77 -26.19 -7.65
CA ASN A 23 -12.99 -27.38 -7.26
C ASN A 23 -12.95 -27.56 -5.73
N ASP A 24 -13.09 -28.79 -5.27
CA ASP A 24 -13.18 -29.14 -3.84
C ASP A 24 -11.85 -29.06 -3.08
N VAL A 25 -10.72 -29.06 -3.79
CA VAL A 25 -9.38 -28.94 -3.20
C VAL A 25 -9.07 -27.48 -2.86
N GLN A 26 -9.36 -26.54 -3.77
CA GLN A 26 -9.06 -25.12 -3.56
C GLN A 26 -10.04 -24.21 -4.31
N ARG A 27 -11.10 -23.76 -3.63
CA ARG A 27 -12.03 -22.77 -4.19
C ARG A 27 -11.41 -21.37 -4.20
N VAL A 28 -11.12 -20.87 -5.39
CA VAL A 28 -10.56 -19.53 -5.61
C VAL A 28 -11.69 -18.51 -5.78
N ASP A 29 -11.56 -17.35 -5.15
CA ASP A 29 -12.53 -16.25 -5.34
C ASP A 29 -12.56 -15.81 -6.81
N PRO A 30 -13.73 -15.66 -7.44
CA PRO A 30 -13.86 -15.27 -8.85
C PRO A 30 -13.15 -13.97 -9.22
N LYS A 31 -12.93 -13.03 -8.28
CA LYS A 31 -12.14 -11.81 -8.53
C LYS A 31 -10.65 -12.11 -8.69
N SER A 32 -10.16 -13.15 -8.03
CA SER A 32 -8.78 -13.61 -8.20
C SER A 32 -8.62 -14.38 -9.51
N VAL A 33 -9.61 -15.19 -9.89
CA VAL A 33 -9.63 -15.89 -11.19
C VAL A 33 -9.56 -14.90 -12.36
N ASP A 34 -10.29 -13.79 -12.30
CA ASP A 34 -10.21 -12.73 -13.32
C ASP A 34 -8.78 -12.14 -13.46
N LYS A 35 -8.07 -12.01 -12.34
CA LYS A 35 -6.66 -11.57 -12.36
C LYS A 35 -5.75 -12.63 -12.96
N TYR A 36 -5.98 -13.91 -12.64
CA TYR A 36 -5.22 -15.00 -13.25
C TYR A 36 -5.43 -15.05 -14.75
N LEU A 37 -6.67 -14.89 -15.24
CA LEU A 37 -6.94 -14.77 -16.68
C LEU A 37 -6.20 -13.60 -17.31
N SER A 38 -6.16 -12.46 -16.62
CA SER A 38 -5.42 -11.28 -17.10
C SER A 38 -3.92 -11.55 -17.19
N GLY A 39 -3.36 -12.28 -16.22
CA GLY A 39 -1.96 -12.72 -16.22
C GLY A 39 -1.68 -13.74 -17.33
N ILE A 40 -2.51 -14.77 -17.46
CA ILE A 40 -2.43 -15.77 -18.54
C ILE A 40 -2.45 -15.08 -19.90
N CYS A 41 -3.35 -14.12 -20.10
CA CYS A 41 -3.40 -13.38 -21.37
C CYS A 41 -2.14 -12.56 -21.61
N ASN A 42 -1.54 -11.97 -20.57
CA ASN A 42 -0.31 -11.21 -20.69
C ASN A 42 0.89 -12.09 -21.10
N GLU A 43 0.98 -13.30 -20.55
CA GLU A 43 2.05 -14.24 -20.89
C GLU A 43 1.86 -14.89 -22.27
N LEU A 44 0.61 -15.02 -22.72
CA LEU A 44 0.27 -15.67 -23.99
C LEU A 44 0.18 -14.71 -25.18
N GLU A 45 0.21 -13.39 -24.94
CA GLU A 45 0.04 -12.37 -25.98
C GLU A 45 1.14 -12.43 -27.04
N ASP A 46 2.36 -12.82 -26.65
CA ASP A 46 3.50 -12.99 -27.57
C ASP A 46 3.35 -14.22 -28.50
N PHE A 47 2.46 -15.16 -28.18
CA PHE A 47 2.28 -16.42 -28.91
C PHE A 47 0.95 -16.51 -29.65
N TYR A 48 -0.07 -15.79 -29.19
CA TYR A 48 -1.44 -15.85 -29.69
C TYR A 48 -2.09 -14.47 -29.75
N ASP A 49 -2.15 -13.89 -30.95
CA ASP A 49 -2.73 -12.56 -31.20
C ASP A 49 -4.19 -12.43 -30.74
N ASP A 50 -4.95 -13.53 -30.73
CA ASP A 50 -6.37 -13.56 -30.40
C ASP A 50 -6.67 -13.80 -28.90
N VAL A 51 -5.66 -13.98 -28.04
CA VAL A 51 -5.87 -14.35 -26.63
C VAL A 51 -6.67 -13.28 -25.86
N ARG A 52 -6.47 -12.00 -26.18
CA ARG A 52 -7.25 -10.90 -25.60
C ARG A 52 -8.71 -10.93 -26.06
N ALA A 53 -8.95 -11.24 -27.34
CA ALA A 53 -10.29 -11.41 -27.88
C ALA A 53 -11.00 -12.61 -27.25
N ILE A 54 -10.28 -13.72 -27.06
CA ILE A 54 -10.76 -14.92 -26.36
C ILE A 54 -11.15 -14.61 -24.91
N ARG A 55 -10.31 -13.88 -24.15
CA ARG A 55 -10.63 -13.43 -22.79
C ARG A 55 -11.90 -12.59 -22.73
N ASN A 56 -12.05 -11.68 -23.68
CA ASN A 56 -13.18 -10.78 -23.75
C ASN A 56 -14.42 -11.41 -24.41
N HIS A 57 -14.34 -12.67 -24.84
CA HIS A 57 -15.44 -13.37 -25.45
C HIS A 57 -16.65 -13.46 -24.51
N ARG A 58 -17.86 -13.33 -25.08
CA ARG A 58 -19.12 -13.27 -24.32
C ARG A 58 -19.31 -14.45 -23.37
N MET A 59 -18.85 -15.64 -23.78
CA MET A 59 -18.92 -16.87 -22.97
C MET A 59 -18.09 -16.73 -21.70
N VAL A 60 -16.80 -16.37 -21.81
CA VAL A 60 -15.88 -16.21 -20.68
C VAL A 60 -16.44 -15.18 -19.68
N TRP A 61 -16.94 -14.05 -20.20
CA TRP A 61 -17.54 -13.00 -19.37
C TRP A 61 -18.79 -13.48 -18.63
N LYS A 62 -19.70 -14.20 -19.30
CA LYS A 62 -20.90 -14.77 -18.68
C LYS A 62 -20.56 -15.81 -17.62
N THR A 63 -19.59 -16.70 -17.90
CA THR A 63 -19.10 -17.69 -16.95
C THR A 63 -18.54 -17.03 -15.70
N LEU A 64 -17.66 -16.03 -15.87
CA LEU A 64 -17.09 -15.28 -14.75
C LEU A 64 -18.18 -14.54 -13.95
N ARG A 65 -19.19 -13.96 -14.63
CA ARG A 65 -20.34 -13.33 -13.97
C ARG A 65 -21.18 -14.33 -13.17
N GLY A 66 -21.40 -15.53 -13.71
CA GLY A 66 -22.08 -16.64 -13.03
C GLY A 66 -21.32 -17.06 -11.78
N CYS A 67 -20.02 -17.34 -11.91
CA CYS A 67 -19.16 -17.68 -10.78
C CYS A 67 -19.10 -16.57 -9.73
N ARG A 68 -19.07 -15.29 -10.14
CA ARG A 68 -19.17 -14.15 -9.20
C ARG A 68 -20.47 -14.19 -8.39
N ARG A 69 -21.61 -14.52 -8.99
CA ARG A 69 -22.89 -14.61 -8.28
C ARG A 69 -22.93 -15.78 -7.29
N LEU A 70 -22.36 -16.93 -7.67
CA LEU A 70 -22.41 -18.15 -6.87
C LEU A 70 -21.34 -18.20 -5.77
N TYR A 71 -20.14 -17.68 -6.03
CA TYR A 71 -18.95 -17.97 -5.22
C TYR A 71 -18.19 -16.74 -4.71
N SER A 72 -18.60 -15.51 -5.07
CA SER A 72 -17.90 -14.32 -4.54
C SER A 72 -18.05 -14.22 -3.03
N LYS A 73 -16.96 -13.91 -2.35
CA LYS A 73 -17.00 -13.61 -0.91
C LYS A 73 -17.03 -12.10 -0.68
N PRO A 74 -17.64 -11.64 0.43
CA PRO A 74 -17.50 -10.26 0.86
C PRO A 74 -16.03 -9.87 0.97
N THR A 75 -15.70 -8.67 0.52
CA THR A 75 -14.32 -8.18 0.57
C THR A 75 -13.95 -7.91 2.03
N LYS A 76 -13.05 -8.70 2.61
CA LYS A 76 -12.50 -8.43 3.94
C LYS A 76 -11.68 -7.14 3.88
N ARG A 77 -12.21 -6.07 4.47
CA ARG A 77 -11.53 -4.77 4.58
C ARG A 77 -10.78 -4.70 5.90
N LYS A 78 -9.63 -4.05 5.90
CA LYS A 78 -8.92 -3.69 7.12
C LYS A 78 -9.58 -2.45 7.71
N SER A 79 -9.72 -2.41 9.03
CA SER A 79 -10.33 -1.29 9.73
C SER A 79 -9.45 -0.05 9.56
N PRO A 80 -10.03 1.14 9.31
CA PRO A 80 -9.28 2.38 9.27
C PRO A 80 -8.65 2.70 10.64
N LEU A 81 -7.50 3.38 10.64
CA LEU A 81 -6.96 3.97 11.86
C LEU A 81 -7.70 5.27 12.18
N SER A 82 -8.25 5.36 13.38
CA SER A 82 -8.97 6.52 13.88
C SER A 82 -8.01 7.60 14.45
N ILE A 83 -8.56 8.78 14.74
CA ILE A 83 -7.85 9.85 15.46
C ILE A 83 -7.41 9.36 16.85
N SER A 84 -8.27 8.62 17.55
CA SER A 84 -7.94 8.04 18.86
C SER A 84 -6.78 7.05 18.78
N ASP A 85 -6.69 6.27 17.70
CA ASP A 85 -5.54 5.39 17.45
C ASP A 85 -4.24 6.21 17.30
N LEU A 86 -4.28 7.38 16.65
CA LEU A 86 -3.11 8.26 16.53
C LEU A 86 -2.71 8.89 17.87
N ALA A 87 -3.69 9.34 18.66
CA ALA A 87 -3.45 9.89 20.00
C ALA A 87 -2.78 8.85 20.91
N LEU A 88 -3.23 7.59 20.84
CA LEU A 88 -2.58 6.49 21.54
C LEU A 88 -1.13 6.29 21.11
N ALA A 89 -0.84 6.37 19.81
CA ALA A 89 0.53 6.28 19.31
C ALA A 89 1.41 7.42 19.85
N MET A 90 0.89 8.65 19.82
CA MET A 90 1.59 9.83 20.34
C MET A 90 1.91 9.69 21.82
N GLU A 91 0.95 9.26 22.63
CA GLU A 91 1.16 9.06 24.06
C GLU A 91 2.15 7.91 24.34
N HIS A 92 2.03 6.79 23.63
CA HIS A 92 2.93 5.64 23.78
C HIS A 92 4.41 5.99 23.51
N TYR A 93 4.66 6.85 22.52
CA TYR A 93 6.01 7.24 22.10
C TYR A 93 6.49 8.58 22.69
N ARG A 94 5.66 9.29 23.47
CA ARG A 94 5.94 10.63 24.01
C ARG A 94 7.29 10.77 24.71
N HIS A 95 7.67 9.77 25.49
CA HIS A 95 8.93 9.76 26.25
C HIS A 95 10.05 8.96 25.57
N ARG A 96 9.74 8.29 24.44
CA ARG A 96 10.70 7.45 23.74
C ARG A 96 11.47 8.29 22.72
N ARG A 97 12.77 8.46 22.96
CA ARG A 97 13.67 9.20 22.05
C ARG A 97 14.54 8.31 21.17
N ASN A 98 14.21 7.02 21.07
CA ASN A 98 14.92 6.12 20.16
C ASN A 98 14.63 6.52 18.70
N HIS A 99 15.66 6.54 17.87
CA HIS A 99 15.57 6.91 16.46
C HIS A 99 14.52 6.10 15.70
N ASP A 100 14.46 4.77 15.91
CA ASP A 100 13.48 3.92 15.24
C ASP A 100 12.04 4.18 15.70
N ASP A 101 11.84 4.65 16.93
CA ASP A 101 10.53 5.03 17.46
C ASP A 101 10.07 6.37 16.86
N LEU A 102 10.99 7.35 16.77
CA LEU A 102 10.77 8.61 16.06
C LEU A 102 10.44 8.36 14.57
N LEU A 103 11.18 7.46 13.92
CA LEU A 103 10.91 7.05 12.54
C LEU A 103 9.51 6.47 12.40
N PHE A 104 9.14 5.51 13.27
CA PHE A 104 7.84 4.86 13.20
C PHE A 104 6.69 5.87 13.35
N LEU A 105 6.78 6.76 14.34
CA LEU A 105 5.78 7.77 14.60
C LEU A 105 5.67 8.78 13.45
N ALA A 106 6.81 9.24 12.93
CA ALA A 106 6.86 10.12 11.76
C ALA A 106 6.20 9.45 10.54
N LEU A 107 6.52 8.19 10.25
CA LEU A 107 5.91 7.43 9.14
C LEU A 107 4.40 7.25 9.31
N LEU A 108 3.93 6.92 10.52
CA LEU A 108 2.52 6.69 10.81
C LEU A 108 1.70 7.95 10.56
N LEU A 109 2.11 9.08 11.15
CA LEU A 109 1.42 10.36 11.01
C LEU A 109 1.54 10.91 9.59
N THR A 110 2.74 10.89 9.00
CA THR A 110 2.95 11.30 7.60
C THR A 110 2.05 10.50 6.66
N GLY A 111 1.96 9.18 6.86
CA GLY A 111 1.12 8.33 6.04
C GLY A 111 -0.37 8.60 6.20
N TRP A 112 -0.82 8.88 7.42
CA TRP A 112 -2.23 9.14 7.71
C TRP A 112 -2.65 10.50 7.14
N PHE A 113 -1.95 11.58 7.50
CA PHE A 113 -2.28 12.93 7.02
C PHE A 113 -1.99 13.14 5.53
N GLY A 114 -0.92 12.52 5.01
CA GLY A 114 -0.54 12.59 3.60
C GLY A 114 -1.30 11.61 2.70
N LEU A 115 -2.19 10.78 3.26
CA LEU A 115 -2.93 9.72 2.55
C LEU A 115 -2.01 8.76 1.77
N LEU A 116 -0.81 8.52 2.30
CA LEU A 116 0.21 7.75 1.63
C LEU A 116 -0.04 6.25 1.80
N ARG A 117 0.27 5.50 0.75
CA ARG A 117 0.33 4.05 0.84
C ARG A 117 1.61 3.66 1.57
N LEU A 118 1.55 2.56 2.31
CA LEU A 118 2.74 2.03 2.98
C LEU A 118 3.91 1.75 2.00
N ALA A 119 3.62 1.43 0.73
CA ALA A 119 4.65 1.21 -0.29
C ALA A 119 5.39 2.50 -0.73
N GLU A 120 4.79 3.68 -0.52
CA GLU A 120 5.41 4.99 -0.77
C GLU A 120 6.37 5.36 0.38
N LEU A 121 6.14 4.78 1.57
CA LEU A 121 6.89 5.05 2.80
C LEU A 121 7.99 4.01 3.09
N CYS A 122 7.72 2.73 2.83
CA CYS A 122 8.57 1.60 3.21
C CYS A 122 9.02 0.77 2.01
N LEU A 123 10.14 0.06 2.17
CA LEU A 123 10.61 -0.93 1.19
C LEU A 123 9.73 -2.19 1.21
N PRO A 124 9.47 -2.81 0.03
CA PRO A 124 9.03 -4.19 -0.03
C PRO A 124 10.01 -5.12 0.70
N ASP A 125 9.49 -6.13 1.38
CA ASP A 125 10.33 -7.10 2.10
C ASP A 125 11.22 -7.91 1.14
N VAL A 126 10.71 -8.19 -0.06
CA VAL A 126 11.43 -8.94 -1.08
C VAL A 126 12.38 -8.02 -1.84
N ARG A 127 13.69 -8.28 -1.74
CA ARG A 127 14.76 -7.48 -2.37
C ARG A 127 14.56 -7.24 -3.87
N LYS A 128 14.16 -8.26 -4.64
CA LYS A 128 13.94 -8.12 -6.09
C LYS A 128 12.86 -7.10 -6.48
N HIS A 129 11.97 -6.75 -5.54
CA HIS A 129 10.93 -5.73 -5.75
C HIS A 129 11.34 -4.35 -5.23
N GLN A 130 12.50 -4.22 -4.60
CA GLN A 130 12.99 -2.95 -4.08
C GLN A 130 13.57 -2.13 -5.22
N ASN A 131 12.90 -1.02 -5.53
CA ASN A 131 13.44 0.02 -6.41
C ASN A 131 13.74 1.26 -5.55
N LEU A 132 15.02 1.65 -5.49
CA LEU A 132 15.49 2.81 -4.73
C LEU A 132 15.20 4.14 -5.44
N GLN A 133 15.09 4.16 -6.77
CA GLN A 133 14.75 5.37 -7.53
C GLN A 133 13.33 5.88 -7.20
N LYS A 134 12.47 5.00 -6.67
CA LYS A 134 11.11 5.34 -6.23
C LYS A 134 11.04 5.86 -4.79
N ARG A 135 12.18 6.17 -4.16
CA ARG A 135 12.24 6.51 -2.72
C ARG A 135 12.36 8.00 -2.51
N THR A 136 11.60 8.48 -1.54
CA THR A 136 11.65 9.88 -1.10
C THR A 136 13.05 10.26 -0.69
N ARG A 137 13.52 11.37 -1.25
CA ARG A 137 14.85 11.91 -0.96
C ARG A 137 14.77 12.92 0.17
N ARG A 138 15.79 12.94 1.03
CA ARG A 138 15.91 13.88 2.15
C ARG A 138 16.00 15.33 1.69
N ASP A 139 16.71 15.60 0.59
CA ASP A 139 16.90 16.93 0.01
C ASP A 139 15.62 17.54 -0.58
N SER A 140 14.60 16.72 -0.87
CA SER A 140 13.29 17.21 -1.31
C SER A 140 12.43 17.78 -0.17
N VAL A 141 12.82 17.59 1.09
CA VAL A 141 12.03 18.05 2.24
C VAL A 141 12.04 19.57 2.32
N LYS A 142 10.85 20.16 2.39
CA LYS A 142 10.61 21.59 2.55
C LYS A 142 9.77 21.85 3.79
N TRP A 143 10.14 22.87 4.54
CA TRP A 143 9.38 23.37 5.68
C TRP A 143 8.49 24.51 5.24
N TYR A 144 7.28 24.56 5.79
CA TYR A 144 6.29 25.62 5.59
C TYR A 144 5.85 26.16 6.95
N LEU A 145 5.21 27.33 6.97
CA LEU A 145 4.78 27.98 8.21
C LEU A 145 3.88 27.10 9.08
N GLN A 146 3.06 26.25 8.47
CA GLN A 146 2.12 25.35 9.15
C GLN A 146 2.21 23.93 8.58
N GLY A 147 3.42 23.43 8.34
CA GLY A 147 3.57 22.07 7.82
C GLY A 147 4.92 21.78 7.20
N TYR A 148 4.98 20.65 6.53
CA TYR A 148 6.14 20.20 5.79
C TYR A 148 5.71 19.50 4.52
N GLY A 149 6.64 19.28 3.61
CA GLY A 149 6.38 18.53 2.40
C GLY A 149 7.65 17.96 1.81
N PHE A 150 7.47 17.06 0.85
CA PHE A 150 8.55 16.41 0.13
C PHE A 150 8.05 15.87 -1.21
N ASP A 151 8.98 15.53 -2.08
CA ASP A 151 8.64 15.01 -3.40
C ASP A 151 8.61 13.47 -3.37
N LEU A 152 7.52 12.90 -3.86
CA LEU A 152 7.39 11.48 -4.16
C LEU A 152 7.83 11.25 -5.60
N PRO A 153 8.95 10.56 -5.86
CA PRO A 153 9.50 10.43 -7.21
C PRO A 153 8.57 9.69 -8.17
N GLN A 154 7.89 8.65 -7.69
CA GLN A 154 6.99 7.86 -8.52
C GLN A 154 5.99 7.06 -7.66
N HIS A 155 4.76 6.90 -8.13
CA HIS A 155 3.79 5.98 -7.54
C HIS A 155 3.00 5.23 -8.63
N LYS A 156 2.31 4.16 -8.25
CA LYS A 156 1.63 3.25 -9.20
C LYS A 156 0.55 3.93 -10.08
N ALA A 157 0.03 5.08 -9.65
CA ALA A 157 -0.99 5.83 -10.38
C ALA A 157 -0.43 7.06 -11.12
N ASP A 158 0.89 7.18 -11.24
CA ASP A 158 1.55 8.19 -12.06
C ASP A 158 2.02 7.56 -13.39
N PRO A 159 1.21 7.66 -14.46
CA PRO A 159 1.57 7.09 -15.76
C PRO A 159 2.70 7.87 -16.45
N PHE A 160 2.97 9.11 -16.04
CA PHE A 160 3.96 9.98 -16.69
C PHE A 160 5.27 10.11 -15.91
N PHE A 161 5.41 9.42 -14.77
CA PHE A 161 6.61 9.41 -13.95
C PHE A 161 7.08 10.81 -13.53
N LYS A 162 6.15 11.77 -13.43
CA LYS A 162 6.45 13.16 -13.05
C LYS A 162 6.70 13.30 -11.55
N GLY A 163 6.26 12.33 -10.77
CA GLY A 163 6.23 12.40 -9.33
C GLY A 163 5.14 13.34 -8.82
N ASN A 164 4.97 13.37 -7.51
CA ASN A 164 3.99 14.21 -6.82
C ASN A 164 4.65 14.93 -5.65
N LYS A 165 4.25 16.18 -5.40
CA LYS A 165 4.59 16.86 -4.16
C LYS A 165 3.56 16.54 -3.10
N VAL A 166 4.01 16.03 -1.96
CA VAL A 166 3.18 15.84 -0.77
C VAL A 166 3.40 17.04 0.14
N ILE A 167 2.32 17.68 0.56
CA ILE A 167 2.33 18.75 1.55
C ILE A 167 1.40 18.32 2.68
N ILE A 168 1.96 18.18 3.87
CA ILE A 168 1.24 17.83 5.09
C ILE A 168 1.13 19.10 5.92
N ARG A 169 -0.11 19.54 6.14
CA ARG A 169 -0.41 20.74 6.90
C ARG A 169 -0.81 20.38 8.32
N CYS A 170 -0.42 21.22 9.26
CA CYS A 170 -1.07 21.27 10.56
C CYS A 170 -2.53 21.70 10.33
N HIS A 171 -3.47 20.95 10.88
CA HIS A 171 -4.88 21.17 10.67
C HIS A 171 -5.51 21.64 11.98
N ALA A 172 -6.00 22.88 12.01
CA ALA A 172 -6.63 23.46 13.20
C ALA A 172 -7.89 22.70 13.69
N ARG A 173 -8.48 21.86 12.83
CA ARG A 173 -9.65 21.03 13.15
C ARG A 173 -9.30 19.69 13.81
N PHE A 174 -8.02 19.31 13.83
CA PHE A 174 -7.58 18.13 14.56
C PHE A 174 -6.97 18.51 15.92
N PRO A 175 -7.04 17.61 16.91
CA PRO A 175 -6.40 17.84 18.20
C PRO A 175 -4.89 18.08 18.06
N THR A 176 -4.35 19.05 18.80
CA THR A 176 -2.92 19.42 18.73
C THR A 176 -1.99 18.28 19.13
N GLU A 177 -2.49 17.31 19.91
CA GLU A 177 -1.74 16.15 20.37
C GLU A 177 -1.34 15.21 19.24
N ILE A 178 -2.05 15.25 18.09
CA ILE A 178 -1.76 14.42 16.92
C ILE A 178 -1.10 15.20 15.79
N ASP A 179 -0.58 16.41 16.07
CA ASP A 179 0.12 17.23 15.08
C ASP A 179 1.31 16.47 14.47
N PRO A 180 1.32 16.24 13.14
CA PRO A 180 2.41 15.52 12.48
C PRO A 180 3.73 16.30 12.43
N TYR A 181 3.74 17.61 12.68
CA TYR A 181 4.91 18.47 12.50
C TYR A 181 6.05 18.13 13.45
N ASN A 182 5.79 18.12 14.76
CA ASN A 182 6.84 17.90 15.76
C ASN A 182 7.45 16.49 15.68
N PRO A 183 6.68 15.40 15.57
CA PRO A 183 7.24 14.07 15.38
C PRO A 183 8.10 13.95 14.11
N PHE A 184 7.68 14.59 13.01
CA PHE A 184 8.47 14.61 11.79
C PHE A 184 9.76 15.41 11.97
N LEU A 185 9.71 16.58 12.60
CA LEU A 185 10.89 17.40 12.91
C LEU A 185 11.89 16.68 13.81
N ASP A 186 11.42 16.01 14.86
CA ASP A 186 12.27 15.25 15.78
C ASP A 186 12.94 14.08 15.07
N TYR A 187 12.20 13.39 14.20
CA TYR A 187 12.78 12.36 13.33
C TYR A 187 13.87 12.94 12.42
N ILE A 188 13.60 14.05 11.73
CA ILE A 188 14.58 14.68 10.82
C ILE A 188 15.85 15.09 11.56
N LYS A 189 15.73 15.73 12.74
CA LYS A 189 16.90 16.09 13.56
C LYS A 189 17.72 14.85 13.95
N SER A 190 17.04 13.79 14.39
CA SER A 190 17.69 12.53 14.75
C SER A 190 18.36 11.85 13.54
N ARG A 191 17.69 11.86 12.39
CA ARG A 191 18.19 11.31 11.12
C ARG A 191 19.42 12.05 10.63
N ASP A 192 19.37 13.38 10.57
CA ASP A 192 20.47 14.18 10.03
C ASP A 192 21.70 14.17 10.94
N SER A 193 21.49 14.05 12.26
CA SER A 193 22.59 13.83 13.22
C SER A 193 23.30 12.48 13.01
N ARG A 194 22.57 11.43 12.65
CA ARG A 194 23.13 10.08 12.44
C ARG A 194 23.64 9.84 11.02
N PHE A 195 22.96 10.40 10.03
CA PHE A 195 23.13 10.12 8.62
C PHE A 195 23.18 11.42 7.78
N PRO A 196 24.18 12.29 8.02
CA PRO A 196 24.24 13.61 7.41
C PRO A 196 24.36 13.56 5.87
N THR A 197 25.00 12.52 5.33
CA THR A 197 25.29 12.40 3.89
C THR A 197 24.37 11.42 3.15
N HIS A 198 23.49 10.70 3.84
CA HIS A 198 22.56 9.80 3.16
C HIS A 198 21.49 10.60 2.42
N TRP A 199 21.10 10.13 1.24
CA TRP A 199 20.08 10.78 0.42
C TRP A 199 18.66 10.30 0.75
N GLN A 200 18.49 9.11 1.33
CA GLN A 200 17.16 8.55 1.63
C GLN A 200 16.49 9.29 2.79
N LEU A 201 15.22 9.68 2.64
CA LEU A 201 14.49 10.34 3.72
C LEU A 201 14.29 9.40 4.92
N TRP A 202 13.80 8.19 4.66
CA TRP A 202 13.42 7.22 5.69
C TRP A 202 14.53 6.21 5.94
N LEU A 203 15.23 6.38 7.05
CA LEU A 203 16.31 5.53 7.54
C LEU A 203 16.04 5.12 8.98
N ARG A 204 16.34 3.85 9.28
CA ARG A 204 16.38 3.25 10.60
C ARG A 204 17.74 3.51 11.25
N ALA A 205 17.85 3.18 12.53
CA ALA A 205 19.04 3.37 13.35
C ALA A 205 20.27 2.63 12.81
N ASP A 206 20.08 1.55 12.04
CA ASP A 206 21.13 0.78 11.37
C ASP A 206 21.49 1.33 9.97
N GLY A 207 20.89 2.44 9.54
CA GLY A 207 21.10 3.03 8.22
C GLY A 207 20.34 2.33 7.08
N ALA A 208 19.56 1.28 7.38
CA ALA A 208 18.69 0.66 6.39
C ALA A 208 17.37 1.42 6.27
N MET A 209 16.72 1.35 5.11
CA MET A 209 15.35 1.84 4.99
C MET A 209 14.37 0.90 5.72
N PRO A 210 13.27 1.41 6.30
CA PRO A 210 12.25 0.59 6.91
C PRO A 210 11.56 -0.29 5.88
N THR A 211 11.44 -1.59 6.17
CA THR A 211 10.67 -2.53 5.35
C THR A 211 9.21 -2.54 5.77
N ARG A 212 8.36 -3.10 4.91
CA ARG A 212 6.94 -3.28 5.19
C ARG A 212 6.74 -4.13 6.46
N SER A 213 7.47 -5.24 6.63
CA SER A 213 7.39 -6.07 7.83
C SER A 213 7.81 -5.29 9.07
N TRP A 214 8.93 -4.56 9.02
CA TRP A 214 9.39 -3.73 10.14
C TRP A 214 8.29 -2.75 10.62
N PHE A 215 7.63 -2.07 9.68
CA PHE A 215 6.54 -1.15 10.04
C PHE A 215 5.32 -1.91 10.59
N MET A 216 4.95 -3.00 9.95
CA MET A 216 3.78 -3.79 10.32
C MET A 216 3.92 -4.45 11.69
N ASP A 217 5.12 -4.87 12.08
CA ASP A 217 5.38 -5.49 13.37
C ASP A 217 5.23 -4.47 14.50
N ARG A 218 5.76 -3.25 14.31
CA ARG A 218 5.55 -2.12 15.23
C ARG A 218 4.08 -1.71 15.32
N LEU A 219 3.39 -1.63 14.18
CA LEU A 219 1.97 -1.29 14.13
C LEU A 219 1.11 -2.30 14.91
N LYS A 220 1.35 -3.60 14.70
CA LYS A 220 0.63 -4.66 15.41
C LYS A 220 0.98 -4.68 16.89
N SER A 221 2.25 -4.48 17.24
CA SER A 221 2.69 -4.42 18.64
C SER A 221 2.06 -3.25 19.39
N LEU A 222 1.87 -2.11 18.73
CA LEU A 222 1.27 -0.93 19.34
C LEU A 222 -0.21 -1.13 19.67
N TYR A 223 -0.99 -1.63 18.71
CA TYR A 223 -2.45 -1.69 18.83
C TYR A 223 -2.98 -3.05 19.28
N ASN A 224 -2.15 -4.09 19.28
CA ASN A 224 -2.54 -5.48 19.54
C ASN A 224 -3.79 -5.93 18.73
N ARG A 225 -3.85 -5.51 17.47
CA ARG A 225 -5.01 -5.67 16.58
C ARG A 225 -4.64 -6.39 15.29
N HIS A 226 -5.49 -7.34 14.88
CA HIS A 226 -5.29 -8.12 13.64
C HIS A 226 -6.08 -7.56 12.45
N ASP A 227 -7.05 -6.68 12.70
CA ASP A 227 -7.92 -6.06 11.71
C ASP A 227 -7.31 -4.82 11.04
N ILE A 228 -6.13 -4.37 11.49
CA ILE A 228 -5.37 -3.27 10.90
C ILE A 228 -4.23 -3.74 9.99
N ALA A 229 -3.86 -2.92 9.02
CA ALA A 229 -2.66 -3.11 8.19
C ALA A 229 -2.20 -1.79 7.56
N GLY A 230 -1.17 -1.83 6.70
CA GLY A 230 -0.70 -0.63 5.99
C GLY A 230 -1.77 0.12 5.17
N GLN A 231 -2.88 -0.54 4.77
CA GLN A 231 -4.01 0.14 4.13
C GLN A 231 -4.86 0.96 5.10
N SER A 232 -4.88 0.57 6.38
CA SER A 232 -5.62 1.23 7.46
C SER A 232 -5.18 2.68 7.67
N ILE A 233 -3.92 2.99 7.38
CA ILE A 233 -3.35 4.34 7.47
C ILE A 233 -4.04 5.26 6.49
N ARG A 234 -3.96 4.93 5.19
CA ARG A 234 -4.56 5.74 4.11
C ARG A 234 -6.08 5.80 4.23
N SER A 235 -6.74 4.68 4.54
CA SER A 235 -8.19 4.70 4.71
C SER A 235 -8.61 5.50 5.95
N GLY A 236 -7.83 5.43 7.03
CA GLY A 236 -8.03 6.22 8.24
C GLY A 236 -7.95 7.71 7.98
N GLY A 237 -6.87 8.15 7.32
CA GLY A 237 -6.72 9.56 6.95
C GLY A 237 -7.83 10.04 6.02
N ALA A 238 -8.25 9.22 5.05
CA ALA A 238 -9.32 9.59 4.13
C ALA A 238 -10.66 9.76 4.86
N THR A 239 -10.98 8.86 5.80
CA THR A 239 -12.18 8.95 6.62
C THR A 239 -12.12 10.16 7.57
N GLY A 240 -11.02 10.32 8.32
CA GLY A 240 -10.89 11.42 9.27
C GLY A 240 -10.89 12.79 8.61
N LEU A 241 -10.26 12.94 7.43
CA LEU A 241 -10.32 14.19 6.67
C LEU A 241 -11.72 14.47 6.10
N ALA A 242 -12.48 13.44 5.75
CA ALA A 242 -13.85 13.60 5.27
C ALA A 242 -14.81 13.96 6.41
N GLU A 243 -14.60 13.44 7.62
CA GLU A 243 -15.44 13.76 8.79
C GLU A 243 -15.31 15.21 9.25
N ILE A 244 -14.16 15.85 9.01
CA ILE A 244 -13.94 17.26 9.36
C ILE A 244 -14.28 18.22 8.21
N GLY A 245 -14.52 17.73 7.00
CA GLY A 245 -14.65 18.51 5.76
C GLY A 245 -16.08 18.95 5.50
#